data_AF-A0A2G9H4X2-F1
#
_entry.id   AF-A0A2G9H4X2-F1
#
_cell.length_a   1.000
_cell.length_b   1.000
_cell.length_c   1.000
_cell.angle_alpha   90.00
_cell.angle_beta   90.00
_cell.angle_gamma   90.00
#
_symmetry.space_group_name_H-M   'P 1'
#
loop_
_entity.id
_entity.type
_entity.pdbx_description
1 polymer ?
#
loop_
_entity_poly.entity_id
_entity_poly.type
_entity_poly.pdbx_seq_one_letter_code
_entity_poly.pdbx_strand_id
1 'polypeptide(L)'
;MIILNLQQHPPLSSPPAATTPSRVIAFTTPHNYAGRLSHLIQLKGWAPLWCPTLTVEPTPQTISSIQHYLLSPNPPLHHFSAVAFTSRTGITAFAEALAGITIPPLAADGEIFTISALGKDSELLDEFFIVKLCENPGRIRVLIPPIATPSGLVEAMRLGQGKKVLCPVPLVIGLEEPPVVPKLLADLARRGWVPVRVNAYETRWLSGVAELVKMMEEECGVDAIVFTSTGEVEGLLKSLGEVGLNWEMVRQMCPRMVAAAHGPVTAAGAEKLGVGIDVVSSRFDSFDGVVDALEYKWKFSEG
;
A
#
# COMPACT_ATOMS: atom_id res chain seq x y z
N MET A 1 47.74 60.80 14.46
CA MET A 1 46.99 60.16 15.57
C MET A 1 45.90 59.32 14.91
N ILE A 2 46.10 58.00 14.86
CA ILE A 2 45.26 57.07 14.09
C ILE A 2 44.00 56.77 14.91
N ILE A 3 42.83 57.08 14.38
CA ILE A 3 41.54 56.68 14.94
C ILE A 3 41.14 55.38 14.23
N LEU A 4 41.07 54.29 15.01
CA LEU A 4 40.57 52.99 14.58
C LEU A 4 39.05 53.06 14.39
N ASN A 5 38.61 52.70 13.18
CA ASN A 5 37.21 52.65 12.78
C ASN A 5 36.60 51.33 13.28
N LEU A 6 35.65 51.38 14.22
CA LEU A 6 34.89 50.22 14.69
C LEU A 6 33.86 49.82 13.61
N GLN A 7 34.10 48.69 12.95
CA GLN A 7 33.13 48.06 12.05
C GLN A 7 31.87 47.65 12.85
N GLN A 8 30.72 48.18 12.45
CA GLN A 8 29.42 47.72 12.92
C GLN A 8 29.07 46.42 12.19
N HIS A 9 28.92 45.32 12.94
CA HIS A 9 28.32 44.09 12.42
C HIS A 9 26.81 44.29 12.22
N PRO A 10 26.23 43.79 11.11
CA PRO A 10 24.77 43.75 10.98
C PRO A 10 24.18 42.76 11.99
N PRO A 11 22.97 43.01 12.52
CA PRO A 11 22.34 42.07 13.44
C PRO A 11 22.06 40.75 12.71
N LEU A 12 22.46 39.64 13.33
CA LEU A 12 22.09 38.30 12.88
C LEU A 12 20.56 38.21 12.81
N SER A 13 20.05 37.93 11.61
CA SER A 13 18.65 37.62 11.39
C SER A 13 18.25 36.46 12.29
N SER A 14 17.24 36.69 13.12
CA SER A 14 16.62 35.65 13.92
C SER A 14 16.14 34.53 12.99
N PRO A 15 16.31 33.24 13.34
CA PRO A 15 15.68 32.17 12.59
C PRO A 15 14.16 32.41 12.58
N PRO A 16 13.45 32.11 11.47
CA PRO A 16 12.00 32.23 11.45
C PRO A 16 11.44 31.37 12.59
N ALA A 17 10.56 31.96 13.39
CA ALA A 17 9.86 31.25 14.44
C ALA A 17 9.24 29.98 13.82
N ALA A 18 9.55 28.82 14.40
CA ALA A 18 8.90 27.58 14.02
C ALA A 18 7.40 27.79 14.23
N THR A 19 6.65 27.95 13.14
CA THR A 19 5.20 27.99 13.16
C THR A 19 4.76 26.66 13.73
N THR A 20 4.16 26.68 14.93
CA THR A 20 3.48 25.51 15.48
C THR A 20 2.55 24.98 14.40
N PRO A 21 2.65 23.69 14.03
CA PRO A 21 1.81 23.13 12.99
C PRO A 21 0.35 23.34 13.38
N SER A 22 -0.44 23.89 12.45
CA SER A 22 -1.82 24.30 12.76
C SER A 22 -2.72 23.11 13.09
N ARG A 23 -2.38 21.92 12.62
CA ARG A 23 -3.16 20.68 12.78
C ARG A 23 -2.24 19.46 12.83
N VAL A 24 -2.62 18.45 13.62
CA VAL A 24 -1.96 17.14 13.70
C VAL A 24 -2.80 16.10 12.95
N ILE A 25 -2.17 15.40 12.00
CA ILE A 25 -2.83 14.43 11.12
C ILE A 25 -2.23 13.05 11.39
N ALA A 26 -3.01 12.20 12.07
CA ALA A 26 -2.67 10.80 12.22
C ALA A 26 -2.92 10.02 10.93
N PHE A 27 -2.11 9.01 10.64
CA PHE A 27 -2.36 8.07 9.56
C PHE A 27 -1.72 6.71 9.83
N THR A 28 -2.32 5.66 9.29
CA THR A 28 -2.09 4.28 9.71
C THR A 28 -1.38 3.41 8.69
N THR A 29 -0.94 4.03 7.59
CA THR A 29 -0.35 3.34 6.43
C THR A 29 0.90 2.54 6.76
N PRO A 30 1.20 1.46 6.01
CA PRO A 30 2.49 0.79 6.08
C PRO A 30 3.65 1.72 5.68
N HIS A 31 4.87 1.33 6.04
CA HIS A 31 6.09 2.12 5.88
C HIS A 31 6.33 2.62 4.44
N ASN A 32 6.05 1.79 3.44
CA ASN A 32 6.24 2.10 2.02
C ASN A 32 5.37 3.27 1.51
N TYR A 33 4.28 3.61 2.20
CA TYR A 33 3.43 4.75 1.87
C TYR A 33 3.62 5.95 2.80
N ALA A 34 4.15 5.72 4.00
CA ALA A 34 4.23 6.71 5.06
C ALA A 34 5.00 7.97 4.65
N GLY A 35 6.16 7.83 4.00
CA GLY A 35 6.97 8.97 3.58
C GLY A 35 6.25 9.92 2.62
N ARG A 36 5.49 9.37 1.66
CA ARG A 36 4.76 10.17 0.67
C ARG A 36 3.59 10.92 1.32
N LEU A 37 2.80 10.25 2.16
CA LEU A 37 1.68 10.88 2.84
C LEU A 37 2.14 11.93 3.86
N SER A 38 3.20 11.65 4.63
CA SER A 38 3.84 12.62 5.53
C SER A 38 4.25 13.90 4.81
N HIS A 39 4.90 13.76 3.65
CA HIS A 39 5.34 14.91 2.87
C HIS A 39 4.17 15.78 2.42
N LEU A 40 3.09 15.17 1.93
CA LEU A 40 1.89 15.91 1.50
C LEU A 40 1.19 16.64 2.66
N ILE A 41 1.13 16.02 3.84
CA ILE A 41 0.62 16.65 5.06
C ILE A 41 1.48 17.87 5.44
N GLN A 42 2.81 17.74 5.38
CA GLN A 42 3.75 18.83 5.67
C GLN A 42 3.63 20.00 4.68
N LEU A 43 3.39 19.71 3.39
CA LEU A 43 3.17 20.75 2.38
C LEU A 43 1.94 21.62 2.66
N LYS A 44 0.96 21.13 3.43
CA LYS A 44 -0.19 21.92 3.91
C LYS A 44 0.10 22.69 5.22
N GLY A 45 1.31 22.59 5.77
CA GLY A 45 1.68 23.20 7.06
C GLY A 45 1.12 22.45 8.28
N TRP A 46 0.79 21.17 8.12
CA TRP A 46 0.28 20.31 9.19
C TRP A 46 1.37 19.35 9.70
N ALA A 47 1.20 18.82 10.92
CA ALA A 47 2.09 17.84 11.52
C ALA A 47 1.63 16.42 11.19
N PRO A 48 2.44 15.61 10.48
CA PRO A 48 2.15 14.19 10.30
C PRO A 48 2.44 13.40 11.59
N LEU A 49 1.49 12.57 11.99
CA LEU A 49 1.64 11.59 13.07
C LEU A 49 1.49 10.18 12.46
N TRP A 50 2.60 9.49 12.26
CA TRP A 50 2.58 8.15 11.68
C TRP A 50 2.33 7.08 12.75
N CYS A 51 1.22 6.36 12.63
CA CYS A 51 0.81 5.31 13.58
C CYS A 51 0.51 4.01 12.82
N PRO A 52 1.53 3.30 12.32
CA PRO A 52 1.32 2.15 11.43
C PRO A 52 0.56 1.03 12.15
N THR A 53 -0.49 0.52 11.51
CA THR A 53 -1.28 -0.60 12.07
C THR A 53 -0.99 -1.93 11.36
N LEU A 54 -0.18 -1.88 10.31
CA LEU A 54 0.27 -3.06 9.57
C LEU A 54 1.63 -2.84 8.90
N THR A 55 2.30 -3.94 8.58
CA THR A 55 3.48 -3.99 7.70
C THR A 55 3.14 -4.73 6.41
N VAL A 56 3.81 -4.36 5.32
CA VAL A 56 3.65 -5.00 4.00
C VAL A 56 5.02 -5.18 3.38
N GLU A 57 5.55 -6.40 3.45
CA GLU A 57 6.92 -6.69 2.99
C GLU A 57 7.11 -8.18 2.66
N PRO A 58 8.03 -8.51 1.74
CA PRO A 58 8.51 -9.88 1.61
C PRO A 58 9.28 -10.33 2.86
N THR A 59 9.23 -11.62 3.17
CA THR A 59 10.05 -12.27 4.18
C THR A 59 10.90 -13.37 3.54
N PRO A 60 11.99 -13.83 4.17
CA PRO A 60 12.77 -14.95 3.64
C PRO A 60 11.91 -16.19 3.32
N GLN A 61 10.86 -16.44 4.10
CA GLN A 61 9.92 -17.53 3.91
C GLN A 61 9.03 -17.32 2.67
N THR A 62 8.53 -16.11 2.44
CA THR A 62 7.72 -15.82 1.24
C THR A 62 8.56 -15.80 -0.03
N ILE A 63 9.79 -15.27 0.03
CA ILE A 63 10.76 -15.36 -1.08
C ILE A 63 11.06 -16.82 -1.42
N SER A 64 11.32 -17.66 -0.42
CA SER A 64 11.53 -19.10 -0.62
C SER A 64 10.31 -19.79 -1.25
N SER A 65 9.09 -19.35 -0.91
CA SER A 65 7.84 -19.87 -1.49
C SER A 65 7.73 -19.55 -2.98
N ILE A 66 8.20 -18.39 -3.42
CA ILE A 66 8.30 -18.04 -4.85
C ILE A 66 9.39 -18.89 -5.51
N GLN A 67 10.58 -18.95 -4.91
CA GLN A 67 11.72 -19.72 -5.44
C GLN A 67 11.38 -21.19 -5.64
N HIS A 68 10.48 -21.77 -4.83
CA HIS A 68 9.97 -23.12 -5.07
C HIS A 68 9.42 -23.28 -6.50
N TYR A 69 8.62 -22.34 -7.01
CA TYR A 69 8.10 -22.43 -8.39
C TYR A 69 9.15 -22.13 -9.46
N LEU A 70 10.20 -21.38 -9.11
CA LEU A 70 11.27 -21.01 -10.03
C LEU A 70 12.34 -22.11 -10.16
N LEU A 71 12.61 -22.86 -9.09
CA LEU A 71 13.69 -23.83 -8.99
C LEU A 71 13.22 -25.29 -8.91
N SER A 72 12.02 -25.55 -8.37
CA SER A 72 11.53 -26.92 -8.16
C SER A 72 11.08 -27.57 -9.47
N PRO A 73 11.36 -28.86 -9.67
CA PRO A 73 10.85 -29.61 -10.81
C PRO A 73 9.38 -30.01 -10.69
N ASN A 74 8.65 -29.63 -9.63
CA ASN A 74 7.24 -30.03 -9.47
C ASN A 74 6.35 -29.06 -8.67
N PRO A 75 5.48 -28.25 -9.32
CA PRO A 75 5.52 -27.88 -10.73
C PRO A 75 6.49 -26.71 -10.95
N PRO A 76 7.36 -26.77 -11.97
CA PRO A 76 8.20 -25.67 -12.39
C PRO A 76 7.37 -24.56 -13.04
N LEU A 77 7.92 -23.34 -13.10
CA LEU A 77 7.25 -22.18 -13.69
C LEU A 77 6.78 -22.42 -15.14
N HIS A 78 7.47 -23.26 -15.92
CA HIS A 78 7.07 -23.56 -17.30
C HIS A 78 5.74 -24.32 -17.43
N HIS A 79 5.19 -24.89 -16.34
CA HIS A 79 3.82 -25.45 -16.33
C HIS A 79 2.73 -24.37 -16.21
N PHE A 80 3.11 -23.12 -15.99
CA PHE A 80 2.21 -21.99 -15.96
C PHE A 80 2.20 -21.32 -17.32
N SER A 81 1.08 -20.72 -17.68
CA SER A 81 0.97 -19.87 -18.88
C SER A 81 1.00 -18.39 -18.54
N ALA A 82 0.86 -18.06 -17.25
CA ALA A 82 0.92 -16.68 -16.79
C ALA A 82 1.35 -16.52 -15.32
N VAL A 83 1.85 -15.32 -15.01
CA VAL A 83 1.94 -14.78 -13.65
C VAL A 83 1.06 -13.53 -13.57
N ALA A 84 0.14 -13.50 -12.61
CA ALA A 84 -0.79 -12.41 -12.41
C ALA A 84 -0.45 -11.60 -11.15
N PHE A 85 0.23 -10.47 -11.33
CA PHE A 85 0.55 -9.55 -10.25
C PHE A 85 -0.59 -8.54 -10.03
N THR A 86 -1.00 -8.39 -8.77
CA THR A 86 -1.99 -7.39 -8.37
C THR A 86 -1.43 -6.36 -7.39
N SER A 87 -0.13 -6.36 -7.15
CA SER A 87 0.54 -5.37 -6.31
C SER A 87 2.01 -5.21 -6.70
N ARG A 88 2.50 -3.98 -6.52
CA ARG A 88 3.92 -3.65 -6.56
C ARG A 88 4.78 -4.57 -5.71
N THR A 89 4.38 -4.81 -4.45
CA THR A 89 5.13 -5.68 -3.52
C THR A 89 5.24 -7.12 -4.04
N GLY A 90 4.19 -7.63 -4.69
CA GLY A 90 4.25 -8.95 -5.33
C GLY A 90 5.25 -9.02 -6.48
N ILE A 91 5.35 -7.97 -7.30
CA ILE A 91 6.35 -7.88 -8.38
C ILE A 91 7.76 -7.80 -7.80
N THR A 92 7.97 -6.91 -6.82
CA THR A 92 9.28 -6.74 -6.16
C THR A 92 9.76 -8.03 -5.49
N ALA A 93 8.89 -8.72 -4.74
CA ALA A 93 9.22 -10.00 -4.11
C ALA A 93 9.58 -11.08 -5.14
N PHE A 94 8.87 -11.11 -6.27
CA PHE A 94 9.17 -12.05 -7.35
C PHE A 94 10.49 -11.72 -8.06
N ALA A 95 10.77 -10.43 -8.27
CA ALA A 95 12.06 -9.97 -8.82
C ALA A 95 13.23 -10.31 -7.88
N GLU A 96 13.05 -10.14 -6.57
CA GLU A 96 14.03 -10.55 -5.56
C GLU A 96 14.27 -12.06 -5.58
N ALA A 97 13.19 -12.85 -5.67
CA ALA A 97 13.30 -14.30 -5.82
C ALA A 97 14.05 -14.71 -7.10
N LEU A 98 13.81 -14.02 -8.22
CA LEU A 98 14.53 -14.21 -9.49
C LEU A 98 16.01 -13.81 -9.41
N ALA A 99 16.35 -12.77 -8.64
CA ALA A 99 17.73 -12.30 -8.52
C ALA A 99 18.66 -13.37 -7.92
N GLY A 100 18.11 -14.26 -7.08
CA GLY A 100 18.83 -15.41 -6.52
C GLY A 100 19.06 -16.57 -7.49
N ILE A 101 18.63 -16.46 -8.76
CA ILE A 101 18.66 -17.54 -9.75
C ILE A 101 19.63 -17.19 -10.89
N THR A 102 20.46 -18.17 -11.26
CA THR A 102 21.47 -18.03 -12.32
C THR A 102 20.94 -18.35 -13.72
N ILE A 103 20.04 -19.33 -13.83
CA ILE A 103 19.46 -19.78 -15.10
C ILE A 103 18.01 -19.30 -15.17
N PRO A 104 17.57 -18.63 -16.25
CA PRO A 104 16.19 -18.19 -16.39
C PRO A 104 15.21 -19.37 -16.23
N PRO A 105 14.14 -19.22 -15.42
CA PRO A 105 13.23 -20.31 -15.08
C PRO A 105 12.31 -20.74 -16.25
N LEU A 106 12.21 -19.94 -17.31
CA LEU A 106 11.53 -20.30 -18.55
C LEU A 106 12.53 -20.55 -19.68
N ALA A 107 12.35 -21.67 -20.39
CA ALA A 107 13.15 -22.00 -21.56
C ALA A 107 13.01 -20.97 -22.70
N ALA A 108 13.96 -20.93 -23.62
CA ALA A 108 13.92 -20.01 -24.76
C ALA A 108 12.80 -20.36 -25.78
N ASP A 109 12.28 -21.59 -25.74
CA ASP A 109 11.29 -22.16 -26.66
C ASP A 109 9.98 -22.57 -25.96
N GLY A 110 8.86 -22.50 -26.68
CA GLY A 110 7.52 -22.85 -26.20
C GLY A 110 6.49 -21.74 -26.41
N GLU A 111 5.30 -21.90 -25.82
CA GLU A 111 4.20 -20.93 -25.96
C GLU A 111 4.50 -19.55 -25.36
N ILE A 112 3.74 -18.53 -25.76
CA ILE A 112 3.80 -17.20 -25.13
C ILE A 112 3.42 -17.30 -23.65
N PHE A 113 4.31 -16.81 -22.79
CA PHE A 113 4.10 -16.71 -21.35
C PHE A 113 3.69 -15.28 -21.00
N THR A 114 2.59 -15.12 -20.26
CA THR A 114 2.04 -13.79 -19.95
C THR A 114 2.42 -13.35 -18.54
N ILE A 115 3.04 -12.18 -18.39
CA ILE A 115 3.17 -11.51 -17.10
C ILE A 115 2.25 -10.31 -17.09
N SER A 116 1.53 -10.09 -16.00
CA SER A 116 0.56 -8.99 -15.94
C SER A 116 0.68 -8.19 -14.67
N ALA A 117 0.47 -6.88 -14.78
CA ALA A 117 0.50 -5.95 -13.67
C ALA A 117 -0.59 -4.87 -13.82
N LEU A 118 -0.94 -4.21 -12.72
CA LEU A 118 -1.98 -3.19 -12.69
C LEU A 118 -1.40 -1.80 -12.90
N GLY A 119 -1.84 -1.08 -13.94
CA GLY A 119 -1.50 0.33 -14.13
C GLY A 119 0.00 0.59 -14.06
N LYS A 120 0.41 1.57 -13.25
CA LYS A 120 1.83 1.97 -13.07
C LYS A 120 2.72 0.88 -12.48
N ASP A 121 2.17 -0.17 -11.88
CA ASP A 121 2.99 -1.28 -11.38
C ASP A 121 3.65 -2.07 -12.50
N SER A 122 3.17 -1.96 -13.74
CA SER A 122 3.81 -2.57 -14.91
C SER A 122 5.19 -1.98 -15.23
N GLU A 123 5.52 -0.78 -14.71
CA GLU A 123 6.85 -0.19 -14.86
C GLU A 123 7.96 -1.05 -14.24
N LEU A 124 7.61 -1.95 -13.30
CA LEU A 124 8.55 -2.92 -12.72
C LEU A 124 8.76 -4.18 -13.56
N LEU A 125 7.98 -4.37 -14.62
CA LEU A 125 8.13 -5.48 -15.57
C LEU A 125 9.00 -5.03 -16.75
N ASP A 126 10.19 -4.53 -16.44
CA ASP A 126 11.13 -3.97 -17.41
C ASP A 126 11.92 -5.05 -18.18
N GLU A 127 12.81 -4.61 -19.08
CA GLU A 127 13.65 -5.51 -19.87
C GLU A 127 14.52 -6.42 -18.98
N PHE A 128 15.04 -5.91 -17.87
CA PHE A 128 15.86 -6.68 -16.94
C PHE A 128 15.04 -7.81 -16.30
N PHE A 129 13.81 -7.51 -15.85
CA PHE A 129 12.88 -8.52 -15.34
C PHE A 129 12.60 -9.60 -16.38
N ILE A 130 12.31 -9.19 -17.63
CA ILE A 130 11.98 -10.10 -18.73
C ILE A 130 13.15 -11.03 -19.07
N VAL A 131 14.36 -10.49 -19.21
CA VAL A 131 15.57 -11.29 -19.52
C VAL A 131 15.93 -12.24 -18.38
N LYS A 132 15.72 -11.83 -17.12
CA LYS A 132 15.88 -12.72 -15.97
C LYS A 132 14.86 -13.85 -15.92
N LEU A 133 13.66 -13.62 -16.45
CA LEU A 133 12.59 -14.61 -16.49
C LEU A 133 12.76 -15.61 -17.64
N CYS A 134 13.22 -15.16 -18.81
CA CYS A 134 13.39 -15.99 -20.00
C CYS A 134 14.50 -15.45 -20.91
N GLU A 135 15.36 -16.33 -21.42
CA GLU A 135 16.43 -15.98 -22.37
C GLU A 135 15.90 -15.42 -23.70
N ASN A 136 14.65 -15.76 -24.07
CA ASN A 136 13.98 -15.25 -25.26
C ASN A 136 12.85 -14.28 -24.87
N PRO A 137 13.11 -12.95 -24.85
CA PRO A 137 12.10 -11.94 -24.53
C PRO A 137 10.86 -12.00 -25.42
N GLY A 138 10.99 -12.48 -26.66
CA GLY A 138 9.88 -12.61 -27.61
C GLY A 138 8.79 -13.60 -27.16
N ARG A 139 9.09 -14.48 -26.19
CA ARG A 139 8.09 -15.35 -25.56
C ARG A 139 7.28 -14.65 -24.47
N ILE A 140 7.75 -13.52 -23.94
CA ILE A 140 7.14 -12.87 -22.79
C ILE A 140 6.19 -11.77 -23.26
N ARG A 141 4.92 -11.92 -22.93
CA ARG A 141 3.89 -10.90 -23.17
C ARG A 141 3.59 -10.17 -21.86
N VAL A 142 3.85 -8.87 -21.83
CA VAL A 142 3.38 -8.00 -20.75
C VAL A 142 1.93 -7.62 -21.01
N LEU A 143 1.05 -7.89 -20.05
CA LEU A 143 -0.38 -7.55 -20.11
C LEU A 143 -0.74 -6.51 -19.05
N ILE A 144 -1.28 -5.39 -19.49
CA ILE A 144 -1.78 -4.31 -18.62
C ILE A 144 -3.28 -4.17 -18.90
N PRO A 145 -4.16 -4.33 -17.90
CA PRO A 145 -5.59 -4.17 -18.13
C PRO A 145 -5.95 -2.70 -18.37
N PRO A 146 -6.93 -2.40 -19.24
CA PRO A 146 -7.40 -1.03 -19.47
C PRO A 146 -7.92 -0.35 -18.19
N ILE A 147 -8.50 -1.13 -17.28
CA ILE A 147 -8.91 -0.71 -15.94
C ILE A 147 -7.99 -1.40 -14.94
N ALA A 148 -7.14 -0.63 -14.25
CA ALA A 148 -6.11 -1.11 -13.32
C ALA A 148 -6.71 -1.66 -12.01
N THR A 149 -7.51 -2.72 -12.11
CA THR A 149 -8.16 -3.41 -10.99
C THR A 149 -7.97 -4.92 -11.13
N PRO A 150 -8.05 -5.69 -10.04
CA PRO A 150 -8.03 -7.15 -10.11
C PRO A 150 -9.08 -7.72 -11.08
N SER A 151 -10.32 -7.20 -11.07
CA SER A 151 -11.36 -7.64 -12.00
C SER A 151 -11.06 -7.28 -13.46
N GLY A 152 -10.53 -6.07 -13.72
CA GLY A 152 -10.10 -5.65 -15.04
C GLY A 152 -8.94 -6.51 -15.57
N LEU A 153 -8.06 -6.97 -14.69
CA LEU A 153 -7.01 -7.92 -15.03
C LEU A 153 -7.59 -9.27 -15.49
N VAL A 154 -8.52 -9.85 -14.73
CA VAL A 154 -9.17 -11.12 -15.12
C VAL A 154 -9.87 -10.99 -16.48
N GLU A 155 -10.53 -9.87 -16.74
CA GLU A 155 -11.15 -9.60 -18.05
C GLU A 155 -10.11 -9.53 -19.18
N ALA A 156 -9.01 -8.80 -18.97
CA ALA A 156 -7.94 -8.67 -19.95
C ALA A 156 -7.20 -9.98 -20.25
N MET A 157 -7.10 -10.89 -19.25
CA MET A 157 -6.48 -12.21 -19.42
C MET A 157 -7.29 -13.17 -20.30
N ARG A 158 -8.57 -12.88 -20.57
CA ARG A 158 -9.49 -13.72 -21.36
C ARG A 158 -9.63 -15.15 -20.78
N LEU A 159 -10.13 -16.09 -21.58
CA LEU A 159 -10.39 -17.46 -21.18
C LEU A 159 -9.09 -18.25 -20.94
N GLY A 160 -9.01 -18.91 -19.79
CA GLY A 160 -7.83 -19.70 -19.40
C GLY A 160 -7.75 -21.08 -20.03
N GLN A 161 -8.88 -21.67 -20.44
CA GLN A 161 -8.93 -23.01 -21.08
C GLN A 161 -8.17 -24.11 -20.29
N GLY A 162 -8.24 -24.06 -18.96
CA GLY A 162 -7.55 -24.99 -18.06
C GLY A 162 -6.07 -24.65 -17.80
N LYS A 163 -5.52 -23.60 -18.42
CA LYS A 163 -4.15 -23.16 -18.21
C LYS A 163 -3.96 -22.64 -16.77
N LYS A 164 -2.77 -22.89 -16.22
CA LYS A 164 -2.40 -22.44 -14.88
C LYS A 164 -1.91 -21.00 -14.90
N VAL A 165 -2.31 -20.23 -13.88
CA VAL A 165 -1.79 -18.88 -13.60
C VAL A 165 -1.24 -18.85 -12.18
N LEU A 166 0.01 -18.42 -12.03
CA LEU A 166 0.60 -18.20 -10.72
C LEU A 166 0.20 -16.82 -10.21
N CYS A 167 -0.25 -16.72 -8.97
CA CYS A 167 -0.74 -15.49 -8.36
C CYS A 167 0.10 -15.16 -7.12
N PRO A 168 1.17 -14.36 -7.26
CA PRO A 168 1.92 -13.78 -6.15
C PRO A 168 1.06 -12.78 -5.38
N VAL A 169 0.61 -13.18 -4.18
CA VAL A 169 -0.38 -12.44 -3.36
C VAL A 169 0.09 -12.41 -1.89
N PRO A 170 -0.46 -11.53 -1.03
CA PRO A 170 -0.05 -11.47 0.36
C PRO A 170 -0.43 -12.74 1.12
N LEU A 171 0.32 -13.08 2.16
CA LEU A 171 -0.16 -13.84 3.31
C LEU A 171 -0.61 -12.84 4.38
N VAL A 172 -1.88 -12.90 4.79
CA VAL A 172 -2.42 -12.00 5.82
C VAL A 172 -2.24 -12.63 7.20
N ILE A 173 -1.65 -11.89 8.14
CA ILE A 173 -1.29 -12.39 9.47
C ILE A 173 -1.80 -11.46 10.55
N GLY A 174 -2.61 -12.01 11.46
CA GLY A 174 -3.17 -11.27 12.59
C GLY A 174 -4.33 -10.34 12.23
N LEU A 175 -4.85 -10.42 11.00
CA LEU A 175 -6.06 -9.74 10.50
C LEU A 175 -6.89 -10.74 9.69
N GLU A 176 -8.13 -10.36 9.38
CA GLU A 176 -8.97 -11.03 8.39
C GLU A 176 -8.45 -10.75 6.98
N GLU A 177 -8.43 -11.79 6.11
CA GLU A 177 -8.04 -11.60 4.72
C GLU A 177 -9.13 -10.82 3.96
N PRO A 178 -8.80 -9.64 3.38
CA PRO A 178 -9.78 -8.90 2.59
C PRO A 178 -10.25 -9.71 1.38
N PRO A 179 -11.49 -9.52 0.90
CA PRO A 179 -12.07 -10.34 -0.17
C PRO A 179 -11.39 -10.14 -1.54
N VAL A 180 -10.41 -9.24 -1.66
CA VAL A 180 -9.73 -8.90 -2.92
C VAL A 180 -9.03 -10.11 -3.54
N VAL A 181 -8.18 -10.81 -2.78
CA VAL A 181 -7.44 -11.99 -3.28
C VAL A 181 -8.37 -13.19 -3.47
N PRO A 182 -9.24 -13.57 -2.51
CA PRO A 182 -10.22 -14.63 -2.73
C PRO A 182 -11.09 -14.40 -3.97
N LYS A 183 -11.56 -13.16 -4.19
CA LYS A 183 -12.35 -12.81 -5.38
C LYS A 183 -11.54 -12.90 -6.67
N LEU A 184 -10.29 -12.42 -6.69
CA LEU A 184 -9.40 -12.56 -7.84
C LEU A 184 -9.26 -14.03 -8.27
N LEU A 185 -8.94 -14.91 -7.31
CA LEU A 185 -8.76 -16.34 -7.59
C LEU A 185 -10.08 -16.97 -8.08
N ALA A 186 -11.21 -16.64 -7.46
CA ALA A 186 -12.52 -17.11 -7.90
C ALA A 186 -12.88 -16.61 -9.31
N ASP A 187 -12.59 -15.35 -9.63
CA ASP A 187 -12.82 -14.74 -10.95
C ASP A 187 -11.97 -15.40 -12.04
N LEU A 188 -10.69 -15.67 -11.77
CA LEU A 188 -9.81 -16.41 -12.66
C LEU A 188 -10.35 -17.82 -12.92
N ALA A 189 -10.74 -18.53 -11.86
CA ALA A 189 -11.33 -19.87 -11.97
C ALA A 189 -12.61 -19.86 -12.82
N ARG A 190 -13.49 -18.87 -12.63
CA ARG A 190 -14.72 -18.70 -13.45
C ARG A 190 -14.42 -18.43 -14.93
N ARG A 191 -13.26 -17.85 -15.26
CA ARG A 191 -12.80 -17.68 -16.64
C ARG A 191 -12.04 -18.90 -17.18
N GLY A 192 -12.03 -20.01 -16.45
CA GLY A 192 -11.40 -21.26 -16.87
C GLY A 192 -9.89 -21.30 -16.67
N TRP A 193 -9.32 -20.41 -15.86
CA TRP A 193 -7.94 -20.56 -15.40
C TRP A 193 -7.87 -21.52 -14.22
N VAL A 194 -6.69 -22.11 -14.00
CA VAL A 194 -6.36 -22.81 -12.74
C VAL A 194 -5.44 -21.88 -11.93
N PRO A 195 -5.99 -21.01 -11.07
CA PRO A 195 -5.19 -20.09 -10.29
C PRO A 195 -4.44 -20.81 -9.18
N VAL A 196 -3.14 -20.53 -9.06
CA VAL A 196 -2.28 -21.06 -8.00
C VAL A 196 -1.77 -19.89 -7.18
N ARG A 197 -2.23 -19.83 -5.93
CA ARG A 197 -1.74 -18.87 -4.94
C ARG A 197 -0.29 -19.18 -4.58
N VAL A 198 0.55 -18.14 -4.55
CA VAL A 198 1.83 -18.17 -3.85
C VAL A 198 1.90 -16.96 -2.91
N ASN A 199 2.22 -17.23 -1.65
CA ASN A 199 2.40 -16.20 -0.64
C ASN A 199 3.73 -15.50 -0.91
N ALA A 200 3.66 -14.36 -1.59
CA ALA A 200 4.83 -13.64 -2.09
C ALA A 200 5.38 -12.64 -1.07
N TYR A 201 4.53 -12.12 -0.22
CA TYR A 201 4.85 -11.18 0.84
C TYR A 201 3.83 -11.31 1.97
N GLU A 202 4.09 -10.67 3.10
CA GLU A 202 3.17 -10.65 4.23
C GLU A 202 2.43 -9.31 4.31
N THR A 203 1.18 -9.36 4.74
CA THR A 203 0.46 -8.21 5.30
C THR A 203 0.18 -8.55 6.74
N ARG A 204 0.95 -7.96 7.66
CA ARG A 204 0.98 -8.37 9.06
C ARG A 204 0.50 -7.23 9.93
N TRP A 205 -0.41 -7.52 10.85
CA TRP A 205 -0.82 -6.56 11.86
C TRP A 205 0.35 -6.14 12.75
N LEU A 206 0.37 -4.85 13.09
CA LEU A 206 1.32 -4.23 14.00
C LEU A 206 0.56 -3.44 15.06
N SER A 207 0.90 -3.64 16.34
CA SER A 207 0.36 -2.86 17.45
C SER A 207 1.06 -1.49 17.55
N GLY A 208 0.70 -0.56 16.66
CA GLY A 208 1.40 0.72 16.49
C GLY A 208 0.65 1.97 16.96
N VAL A 209 -0.27 1.86 17.92
CA VAL A 209 -1.22 2.96 18.27
C VAL A 209 -0.94 3.64 19.61
N ALA A 210 0.14 3.30 20.30
CA ALA A 210 0.44 3.86 21.63
C ALA A 210 0.55 5.40 21.61
N GLU A 211 1.30 5.95 20.66
CA GLU A 211 1.45 7.41 20.52
C GLU A 211 0.13 8.08 20.13
N LEU A 212 -0.69 7.43 19.30
CA LEU A 212 -2.02 7.92 18.92
C LEU A 212 -2.91 8.06 20.15
N VAL A 213 -2.96 7.02 20.99
CA VAL A 213 -3.79 6.99 22.19
C VAL A 213 -3.33 8.06 23.18
N LYS A 214 -2.01 8.17 23.41
CA LYS A 214 -1.46 9.22 24.26
C LYS A 214 -1.87 10.63 23.80
N MET A 215 -1.76 10.90 22.50
CA MET A 215 -2.17 12.19 21.93
C MET A 215 -3.69 12.43 22.04
N MET A 216 -4.51 11.37 21.99
CA MET A 216 -5.96 11.47 22.18
C MET A 216 -6.33 11.77 23.64
N GLU A 217 -5.58 11.24 24.62
CA GLU A 217 -5.78 11.52 26.05
C GLU A 217 -5.37 12.96 26.44
N GLU A 218 -4.35 13.51 25.79
CA GLU A 218 -3.83 14.86 26.00
C GLU A 218 -4.67 15.93 25.26
N GLU A 219 -5.89 16.21 25.73
CA GLU A 219 -6.81 17.24 25.19
C GLU A 219 -7.19 17.05 23.70
N CYS A 220 -7.17 15.81 23.20
CA CYS A 220 -7.38 15.49 21.80
C CYS A 220 -6.41 16.25 20.85
N GLY A 221 -5.12 15.97 20.99
CA GLY A 221 -4.06 16.53 20.14
C GLY A 221 -4.02 15.99 18.71
N VAL A 222 -5.13 15.44 18.19
CA VAL A 222 -5.24 14.89 16.83
C VAL A 222 -6.46 15.47 16.12
N ASP A 223 -6.23 16.22 15.04
CA ASP A 223 -7.30 16.88 14.27
C ASP A 223 -7.93 15.96 13.23
N ALA A 224 -7.18 15.00 12.71
CA ALA A 224 -7.67 14.03 11.76
C ALA A 224 -6.93 12.69 11.83
N ILE A 225 -7.61 11.63 11.41
CA ILE A 225 -7.01 10.33 11.12
C ILE A 225 -7.32 9.91 9.68
N VAL A 226 -6.28 9.49 8.95
CA VAL A 226 -6.38 9.06 7.55
C VAL A 226 -6.19 7.54 7.44
N PHE A 227 -7.10 6.90 6.71
CA PHE A 227 -7.02 5.50 6.32
C PHE A 227 -6.86 5.37 4.81
N THR A 228 -5.87 4.58 4.37
CA THR A 228 -5.67 4.31 2.94
C THR A 228 -6.21 2.96 2.49
N SER A 229 -6.43 2.04 3.43
CA SER A 229 -7.00 0.72 3.16
C SER A 229 -7.87 0.20 4.31
N THR A 230 -8.75 -0.76 4.02
CA THR A 230 -9.60 -1.40 5.05
C THR A 230 -8.78 -2.16 6.08
N GLY A 231 -7.66 -2.79 5.68
CA GLY A 231 -6.80 -3.52 6.61
C GLY A 231 -6.16 -2.59 7.65
N GLU A 232 -5.88 -1.33 7.29
CA GLU A 232 -5.40 -0.34 8.25
C GLU A 232 -6.44 -0.01 9.33
N VAL A 233 -7.72 0.06 8.95
CA VAL A 233 -8.84 0.29 9.87
C VAL A 233 -9.00 -0.88 10.83
N GLU A 234 -9.01 -2.10 10.31
CA GLU A 234 -9.06 -3.31 11.13
C GLU A 234 -7.88 -3.39 12.10
N GLY A 235 -6.67 -3.10 11.60
CA GLY A 235 -5.46 -3.04 12.42
C GLY A 235 -5.54 -1.99 13.53
N LEU A 236 -6.11 -0.81 13.25
CA LEU A 236 -6.36 0.22 14.27
C LEU A 236 -7.33 -0.32 15.33
N LEU A 237 -8.49 -0.83 14.92
CA LEU A 237 -9.51 -1.34 15.84
C LEU A 237 -8.97 -2.43 16.74
N LYS A 238 -8.21 -3.37 16.17
CA LYS A 238 -7.56 -4.42 16.94
C LYS A 238 -6.60 -3.84 17.97
N SER A 239 -5.75 -2.90 17.56
CA SER A 239 -4.77 -2.26 18.45
C SER A 239 -5.42 -1.43 19.57
N LEU A 240 -6.53 -0.74 19.27
CA LEU A 240 -7.34 -0.07 20.30
C LEU A 240 -7.93 -1.07 21.30
N GLY A 241 -8.42 -2.22 20.81
CA GLY A 241 -8.95 -3.28 21.65
C GLY A 241 -7.92 -3.83 22.65
N GLU A 242 -6.65 -3.90 22.27
CA GLU A 242 -5.57 -4.35 23.18
C GLU A 242 -5.34 -3.42 24.37
N VAL A 243 -5.67 -2.13 24.21
CA VAL A 243 -5.58 -1.13 25.27
C VAL A 243 -6.95 -0.81 25.90
N GLY A 244 -7.96 -1.65 25.65
CA GLY A 244 -9.29 -1.51 26.22
C GLY A 244 -10.13 -0.36 25.64
N LEU A 245 -9.76 0.14 24.46
CA LEU A 245 -10.49 1.17 23.74
C LEU A 245 -11.26 0.59 22.56
N ASN A 246 -12.31 1.29 22.15
CA ASN A 246 -13.00 1.06 20.89
C ASN A 246 -13.17 2.38 20.13
N TRP A 247 -13.67 2.32 18.90
CA TRP A 247 -13.82 3.52 18.07
C TRP A 247 -14.78 4.55 18.66
N GLU A 248 -15.85 4.12 19.33
CA GLU A 248 -16.81 5.03 19.97
C GLU A 248 -16.14 5.83 21.10
N MET A 249 -15.35 5.16 21.94
CA MET A 249 -14.56 5.81 22.99
C MET A 249 -13.56 6.82 22.40
N VAL A 250 -12.88 6.45 21.32
CA VAL A 250 -12.00 7.38 20.58
C VAL A 250 -12.77 8.62 20.11
N ARG A 251 -13.98 8.45 19.56
CA ARG A 251 -14.83 9.57 19.14
C ARG A 251 -15.33 10.42 20.30
N GLN A 252 -15.52 9.85 21.49
CA GLN A 252 -15.89 10.60 22.69
C GLN A 252 -14.70 11.40 23.25
N MET A 253 -13.49 10.82 23.25
CA MET A 253 -12.25 11.52 23.61
C MET A 253 -11.94 12.65 22.63
N CYS A 254 -12.21 12.40 21.35
CA CYS A 254 -11.88 13.27 20.23
C CYS A 254 -13.09 13.61 19.35
N PRO A 255 -14.08 14.38 19.86
CA PRO A 255 -15.35 14.61 19.16
C PRO A 255 -15.21 15.46 17.89
N ARG A 256 -14.13 16.24 17.79
CA ARG A 256 -13.83 17.09 16.62
C ARG A 256 -12.86 16.47 15.62
N MET A 257 -12.26 15.31 15.95
CA MET A 257 -11.33 14.63 15.05
C MET A 257 -12.05 14.17 13.79
N VAL A 258 -11.48 14.48 12.63
CA VAL A 258 -12.01 14.08 11.32
C VAL A 258 -11.44 12.73 10.91
N ALA A 259 -12.29 11.73 10.69
CA ALA A 259 -11.89 10.46 10.08
C ALA A 259 -12.00 10.56 8.55
N ALA A 260 -10.89 10.33 7.85
CA ALA A 260 -10.81 10.46 6.40
C ALA A 260 -10.40 9.14 5.74
N ALA A 261 -11.06 8.80 4.63
CA ALA A 261 -10.73 7.66 3.81
C ALA A 261 -10.14 8.11 2.46
N HIS A 262 -9.07 7.43 2.05
CA HIS A 262 -8.41 7.66 0.76
C HIS A 262 -9.33 7.48 -0.45
N GLY A 263 -10.38 6.68 -0.32
CA GLY A 263 -11.37 6.48 -1.38
C GLY A 263 -12.59 5.69 -0.93
N PRO A 264 -13.58 5.51 -1.82
CA PRO A 264 -14.88 4.92 -1.48
C PRO A 264 -14.80 3.46 -1.01
N VAL A 265 -13.83 2.68 -1.50
CA VAL A 265 -13.64 1.28 -1.08
C VAL A 265 -13.18 1.22 0.38
N THR A 266 -12.23 2.07 0.76
CA THR A 266 -11.74 2.17 2.14
C THR A 266 -12.84 2.67 3.07
N ALA A 267 -13.62 3.67 2.65
CA ALA A 267 -14.75 4.18 3.42
C ALA A 267 -15.80 3.09 3.69
N ALA A 268 -16.25 2.39 2.65
CA ALA A 268 -17.21 1.29 2.80
C ALA A 268 -16.66 0.13 3.65
N GLY A 269 -15.34 -0.09 3.62
CA GLY A 269 -14.67 -1.04 4.51
C GLY A 269 -14.70 -0.60 5.97
N ALA A 270 -14.38 0.66 6.24
CA ALA A 270 -14.42 1.25 7.57
C ALA A 270 -15.82 1.21 8.17
N GLU A 271 -16.84 1.59 7.41
CA GLU A 271 -18.24 1.59 7.85
C GLU A 271 -18.73 0.19 8.24
N LYS A 272 -18.35 -0.84 7.47
CA LYS A 272 -18.65 -2.24 7.80
C LYS A 272 -18.03 -2.69 9.12
N LEU A 273 -16.90 -2.10 9.49
CA LEU A 273 -16.21 -2.35 10.76
C LEU A 273 -16.70 -1.44 11.90
N GLY A 274 -17.75 -0.64 11.68
CA GLY A 274 -18.29 0.28 12.67
C GLY A 274 -17.52 1.60 12.81
N VAL A 275 -16.62 1.91 11.87
CA VAL A 275 -15.85 3.16 11.85
C VAL A 275 -16.52 4.15 10.91
N GLY A 276 -17.16 5.17 11.49
CA GLY A 276 -17.72 6.29 10.73
C GLY A 276 -16.64 7.15 10.08
N ILE A 277 -16.80 7.45 8.79
CA ILE A 277 -15.90 8.29 8.01
C ILE A 277 -16.57 9.63 7.73
N ASP A 278 -15.89 10.72 8.10
CA ASP A 278 -16.39 12.09 7.93
C ASP A 278 -16.08 12.66 6.53
N VAL A 279 -15.00 12.18 5.90
CA VAL A 279 -14.49 12.67 4.61
C VAL A 279 -14.02 11.50 3.74
N VAL A 280 -14.47 11.46 2.50
CA VAL A 280 -14.00 10.49 1.50
C VAL A 280 -13.41 11.24 0.31
N SER A 281 -12.17 10.94 -0.06
CA SER A 281 -11.58 11.53 -1.26
C SER A 281 -12.25 10.99 -2.54
N SER A 282 -12.56 11.90 -3.46
CA SER A 282 -12.99 11.57 -4.83
C SER A 282 -11.81 11.33 -5.79
N ARG A 283 -10.60 11.78 -5.41
CA ARG A 283 -9.33 11.57 -6.14
C ARG A 283 -8.50 10.53 -5.40
N PHE A 284 -8.80 9.25 -5.66
CA PHE A 284 -8.20 8.10 -4.97
C PHE A 284 -7.11 7.40 -5.80
N ASP A 285 -6.63 8.06 -6.86
CA ASP A 285 -5.44 7.67 -7.63
C ASP A 285 -4.14 8.25 -7.03
N SER A 286 -4.25 9.20 -6.08
CA SER A 286 -3.14 9.82 -5.38
C SER A 286 -3.48 10.20 -3.94
N PHE A 287 -2.49 10.17 -3.04
CA PHE A 287 -2.63 10.66 -1.66
C PHE A 287 -2.94 12.16 -1.57
N ASP A 288 -2.63 12.95 -2.61
CA ASP A 288 -3.03 14.37 -2.66
C ASP A 288 -4.53 14.55 -2.45
N GLY A 289 -5.35 13.64 -2.99
CA GLY A 289 -6.80 13.76 -2.95
C GLY A 289 -7.38 13.73 -1.53
N VAL A 290 -6.83 12.90 -0.63
CA VAL A 290 -7.34 12.82 0.75
C VAL A 290 -6.87 14.00 1.59
N VAL A 291 -5.67 14.51 1.33
CA VAL A 291 -5.14 15.71 1.98
C VAL A 291 -5.92 16.96 1.53
N ASP A 292 -6.22 17.07 0.23
CA ASP A 292 -7.07 18.14 -0.31
C ASP A 292 -8.51 18.07 0.24
N ALA A 293 -9.06 16.86 0.40
CA ALA A 293 -10.41 16.66 0.95
C ALA A 293 -10.51 17.11 2.42
N LEU A 294 -9.47 16.86 3.22
CA LEU A 294 -9.37 17.39 4.59
C LEU A 294 -9.32 18.93 4.59
N GLU A 295 -8.50 19.53 3.73
CA GLU A 295 -8.40 20.99 3.62
C GLU A 295 -9.76 21.62 3.27
N TYR A 296 -10.45 21.03 2.29
CA TYR A 296 -11.78 21.47 1.87
C TYR A 296 -12.78 21.38 3.02
N LYS A 297 -12.80 20.25 3.76
CA LYS A 297 -13.69 20.05 4.92
C LYS A 297 -13.52 21.16 5.95
N TRP A 298 -12.29 21.57 6.24
CA TRP A 298 -12.04 22.60 7.25
C TRP A 298 -12.33 24.02 6.79
N LYS A 299 -12.05 24.37 5.52
CA LYS A 299 -12.43 25.67 4.97
C LYS A 299 -13.94 25.91 5.00
N PHE A 300 -14.74 24.86 4.83
CA PHE A 300 -16.21 24.94 4.89
C PHE A 300 -16.79 24.93 6.30
N SER A 301 -16.05 24.48 7.31
CA SER A 301 -16.48 24.52 8.71
C SER A 301 -16.13 25.85 9.40
N GLU A 302 -15.24 26.65 8.81
CA GLU A 302 -14.76 27.94 9.35
C GLU A 302 -15.47 29.17 8.73
N GLY A 303 -16.31 28.98 7.71
CA GLY A 303 -17.12 30.02 7.06
C GLY A 303 -18.60 29.84 7.30
#